data_AF-A0A7S0EG02-F1
#
_entry.id   AF-A0A7S0EG02-F1
#
_cell.length_a   1.000
_cell.length_b   1.000
_cell.length_c   1.000
_cell.angle_alpha   90.00
_cell.angle_beta   90.00
_cell.angle_gamma   90.00
#
_symmetry.space_group_name_H-M   'P 1'
#
loop_
_entity.id
_entity.type
_entity.pdbx_description
1 polymer ?
#
loop_
_entity_poly.entity_id
_entity_poly.type
_entity_poly.pdbx_seq_one_letter_code
_entity_poly.pdbx_strand_id
1 'polypeptide(L)'
;HALSESQYCGALLKASGKYVLLDKLLPKLKTEGHRVLIFSQMVKMLDMLSDFLRDRRYSHERLDGTIRGDLRQAAIDRFCRAGSDTFVFLLSTRAGGLGINLTAADTCIIMDSDWNPQNDVQAMARAHRIGQTKTVKVFRLVTRNT
;
A
#
# COMPACT_ATOMS: atom_id res chain seq x y z
N HIS A 1 30.41 -6.29 2.13
CA HIS A 1 30.13 -4.85 2.08
C HIS A 1 28.64 -4.66 1.86
N ALA A 2 27.87 -4.34 2.90
CA ALA A 2 26.44 -4.01 2.75
C ALA A 2 26.31 -2.59 2.18
N LEU A 3 25.43 -2.40 1.21
CA LEU A 3 25.07 -1.08 0.69
C LEU A 3 24.39 -0.28 1.81
N SER A 4 24.60 1.03 1.88
CA SER A 4 23.81 1.87 2.80
C SER A 4 22.33 1.85 2.39
N GLU A 5 21.40 1.99 3.34
CA GLU A 5 19.94 1.93 3.07
C GLU A 5 19.50 2.88 1.95
N SER A 6 20.11 4.07 1.89
CA SER A 6 19.89 5.06 0.82
C SER A 6 20.41 4.61 -0.55
N GLN A 7 21.56 3.93 -0.61
CA GLN A 7 22.10 3.36 -1.85
C GLN A 7 21.26 2.18 -2.36
N TYR A 8 20.67 1.40 -1.45
CA TYR A 8 19.79 0.29 -1.78
C TYR A 8 18.45 0.77 -2.38
N CYS A 9 17.82 1.78 -1.78
CA CYS A 9 16.62 2.42 -2.36
C CYS A 9 16.89 3.03 -3.74
N GLY A 10 18.05 3.67 -3.92
CA GLY A 10 18.47 4.19 -5.22
C GLY A 10 18.66 3.10 -6.29
N ALA A 11 19.14 1.92 -5.91
CA ALA A 11 19.28 0.78 -6.81
C ALA A 11 17.92 0.16 -7.18
N LEU A 12 17.00 0.04 -6.22
CA LEU A 12 15.64 -0.46 -6.45
C LEU A 12 14.85 0.43 -7.42
N LEU A 13 14.97 1.76 -7.27
CA LEU A 13 14.36 2.72 -8.19
C LEU A 13 14.89 2.56 -9.61
N LYS A 14 16.18 2.30 -9.78
CA LYS A 14 16.78 2.07 -11.11
C LYS A 14 16.40 0.71 -11.70
N ALA A 15 16.17 -0.30 -10.86
CA ALA A 15 15.91 -1.67 -11.29
C ALA A 15 14.44 -1.94 -11.64
N SER A 16 13.48 -1.15 -11.13
CA SER A 16 12.04 -1.43 -11.31
C SER A 16 11.23 -0.18 -11.66
N GLY A 17 10.68 -0.17 -12.88
CA GLY A 17 9.78 0.89 -13.35
C GLY A 17 8.54 1.11 -12.48
N LYS A 18 8.12 0.09 -11.71
CA LYS A 18 7.03 0.22 -10.74
C LYS A 18 7.39 1.14 -9.57
N TYR A 19 8.62 1.01 -9.05
CA TYR A 19 9.12 1.90 -7.99
C TYR A 19 9.31 3.32 -8.50
N VAL A 20 9.80 3.50 -9.73
CA VAL A 20 9.88 4.84 -10.37
C VAL A 20 8.51 5.51 -10.44
N LEU A 21 7.47 4.74 -10.77
CA LEU A 21 6.11 5.27 -10.85
C LEU A 21 5.56 5.60 -9.46
N LEU A 22 5.75 4.73 -8.46
CA LEU A 22 5.40 5.02 -7.07
C LEU A 22 6.09 6.30 -6.56
N ASP A 23 7.38 6.46 -6.86
CA ASP A 23 8.17 7.61 -6.43
C ASP A 23 7.65 8.94 -7.00
N LYS A 24 7.07 8.91 -8.20
CA LYS A 24 6.42 10.08 -8.81
C LYS A 24 4.98 10.28 -8.36
N LEU A 25 4.27 9.20 -8.03
CA LEU A 25 2.84 9.22 -7.72
C LEU A 25 2.57 9.60 -6.26
N LEU A 26 3.29 8.99 -5.30
CA LEU A 26 3.08 9.19 -3.87
C LEU A 26 3.23 10.66 -3.41
N PRO A 27 4.20 11.46 -3.89
CA PRO A 27 4.30 12.87 -3.52
C PRO A 27 3.06 13.69 -3.90
N LYS A 28 2.48 13.43 -5.09
CA LYS A 28 1.26 14.10 -5.56
C LYS A 28 0.08 13.74 -4.66
N LEU A 29 -0.11 12.44 -4.40
CA LEU A 29 -1.17 11.95 -3.52
C LEU A 29 -1.05 12.52 -2.10
N LYS A 30 0.16 12.62 -1.54
CA LYS A 30 0.37 13.22 -0.22
C LYS A 30 0.03 14.70 -0.20
N THR A 31 0.43 15.45 -1.23
CA THR A 31 0.16 16.90 -1.33
C THR A 31 -1.34 17.18 -1.48
N GLU A 32 -2.06 16.30 -2.18
CA GLU A 32 -3.53 16.36 -2.34
C GLU A 32 -4.30 15.82 -1.11
N GLY A 33 -3.60 15.34 -0.08
CA GLY A 33 -4.23 14.82 1.14
C GLY A 33 -4.97 13.49 0.95
N HIS A 34 -4.54 12.68 -0.02
CA HIS A 34 -5.03 11.33 -0.24
C HIS A 34 -4.41 10.34 0.76
N ARG A 35 -5.11 9.23 1.02
CA ARG A 35 -4.60 8.12 1.84
C ARG A 35 -4.58 6.86 1.00
N VAL A 36 -3.46 6.14 1.05
CA VAL A 36 -3.13 5.13 0.04
C VAL A 36 -3.08 3.73 0.64
N LEU A 37 -3.77 2.77 0.02
CA LEU A 37 -3.60 1.35 0.24
C LEU A 37 -2.68 0.79 -0.84
N ILE A 38 -1.66 0.02 -0.45
CA ILE A 38 -0.80 -0.68 -1.41
C ILE A 38 -0.92 -2.18 -1.16
N PHE A 39 -1.36 -2.91 -2.18
CA PHE A 39 -1.57 -4.35 -2.16
C PHE A 39 -0.42 -5.08 -2.86
N SER A 40 0.01 -6.19 -2.26
CA SER A 40 0.95 -7.12 -2.87
C SER A 40 0.70 -8.57 -2.44
N GLN A 41 0.99 -9.55 -3.31
CA GLN A 41 0.96 -10.97 -2.93
C GLN A 41 2.22 -11.36 -2.15
N MET A 42 3.36 -10.78 -2.52
CA MET A 42 4.66 -11.16 -1.97
C MET A 42 4.98 -10.37 -0.70
N VAL A 43 5.09 -11.05 0.43
CA VAL A 43 5.49 -10.43 1.72
C VAL A 43 6.84 -9.71 1.59
N LYS A 44 7.80 -10.29 0.84
CA LYS A 44 9.08 -9.66 0.51
C LYS A 44 8.95 -8.31 -0.20
N MET A 45 7.89 -8.14 -1.00
CA MET A 45 7.61 -6.87 -1.66
C MET A 45 7.10 -5.84 -0.64
N LEU A 46 6.31 -6.25 0.34
CA LEU A 46 5.90 -5.37 1.44
C LEU A 46 7.09 -4.95 2.31
N ASP A 47 8.08 -5.84 2.52
CA ASP A 47 9.33 -5.49 3.21
C ASP A 47 10.07 -4.37 2.45
N MET A 48 10.32 -4.57 1.15
CA MET A 48 10.98 -3.56 0.30
C MET A 48 10.21 -2.24 0.21
N LEU A 49 8.88 -2.30 0.14
CA LEU A 49 8.03 -1.10 0.17
C LEU A 49 8.10 -0.40 1.52
N SER A 50 8.16 -1.13 2.63
CA SER A 50 8.31 -0.54 3.96
C SER A 50 9.62 0.26 4.04
N ASP A 51 10.72 -0.32 3.57
CA ASP A 51 12.03 0.35 3.56
C ASP A 51 12.04 1.58 2.64
N PHE A 52 11.45 1.46 1.44
CA PHE A 52 11.27 2.58 0.53
C PHE A 52 10.46 3.73 1.17
N LEU A 53 9.36 3.42 1.85
CA LEU A 53 8.54 4.43 2.52
C LEU A 53 9.27 5.07 3.70
N ARG A 54 10.10 4.32 4.44
CA ARG A 54 10.95 4.86 5.52
C ARG A 54 11.98 5.83 4.97
N ASP A 55 12.70 5.45 3.91
CA ASP A 55 13.69 6.32 3.24
C ASP A 55 13.04 7.64 2.77
N ARG A 56 11.83 7.56 2.20
CA ARG A 56 11.04 8.72 1.79
C ARG A 56 10.30 9.44 2.92
N ARG A 57 10.45 9.00 4.18
CA ARG A 57 9.79 9.56 5.37
C ARG A 57 8.26 9.61 5.26
N TYR A 58 7.68 8.55 4.72
CA TYR A 58 6.24 8.31 4.71
C TYR A 58 5.84 7.38 5.88
N SER A 59 4.98 7.90 6.74
CA SER A 59 4.29 7.14 7.78
C SER A 59 3.44 6.05 7.14
N HIS A 60 3.60 4.82 7.62
CA HIS A 60 2.86 3.70 7.09
C HIS A 60 2.56 2.65 8.15
N GLU A 61 1.46 1.93 7.94
CA GLU A 61 1.11 0.72 8.67
C GLU A 61 1.22 -0.48 7.73
N ARG A 62 1.34 -1.68 8.30
CA ARG A 62 1.43 -2.92 7.54
C ARG A 62 0.54 -3.99 8.14
N LEU A 63 -0.11 -4.74 7.27
CA LEU A 63 -0.80 -5.96 7.63
C LEU A 63 -0.53 -7.07 6.62
N ASP A 64 0.05 -8.15 7.13
CA ASP A 64 0.19 -9.40 6.42
C ASP A 64 -0.33 -10.57 7.27
N GLY A 65 -0.26 -11.79 6.73
CA GLY A 65 -0.80 -12.99 7.37
C GLY A 65 -0.06 -13.44 8.62
N THR A 66 1.05 -12.81 8.98
CA THR A 66 1.87 -13.18 10.15
C THR A 66 1.53 -12.36 11.40
N ILE A 67 0.78 -11.26 11.25
CA ILE A 67 0.41 -10.38 12.36
C ILE A 67 -0.76 -10.97 13.16
N ARG A 68 -0.61 -11.03 14.49
CA ARG A 68 -1.63 -11.49 15.45
C ARG A 68 -2.90 -10.60 15.38
N GLY A 69 -4.06 -11.17 15.70
CA GLY A 69 -5.36 -10.52 15.50
C GLY A 69 -5.56 -9.21 16.27
N ASP A 70 -4.98 -9.10 17.46
CA ASP A 70 -4.96 -7.89 18.31
C ASP A 70 -4.15 -6.76 17.68
N LEU A 71 -2.92 -7.07 17.21
CA LEU A 71 -2.06 -6.11 16.54
C LEU A 71 -2.64 -5.63 15.20
N ARG A 72 -3.37 -6.51 14.51
CA ARG A 72 -4.11 -6.17 13.29
C ARG A 72 -5.12 -5.06 13.55
N GLN A 73 -5.99 -5.22 14.55
CA GLN A 73 -7.02 -4.23 14.84
C GLN A 73 -6.40 -2.89 15.25
N ALA A 74 -5.35 -2.93 16.05
CA ALA A 74 -4.62 -1.72 16.44
C ALA A 74 -4.04 -0.97 15.23
N ALA A 75 -3.50 -1.66 14.21
CA ALA A 75 -3.00 -1.03 12.99
C ALA A 75 -4.14 -0.38 12.17
N ILE A 76 -5.28 -1.07 12.06
CA ILE A 76 -6.48 -0.55 11.40
C ILE A 76 -6.98 0.72 12.12
N ASP A 77 -7.08 0.67 13.44
CA ASP A 77 -7.56 1.79 14.25
C ASP A 77 -6.63 3.00 14.14
N ARG A 78 -5.30 2.79 14.18
CA ARG A 78 -4.31 3.86 13.97
C ARG A 78 -4.47 4.53 12.60
N PHE A 79 -4.70 3.75 11.55
CA PHE A 79 -4.92 4.28 10.21
C PHE A 79 -6.27 5.00 10.07
N CYS A 80 -7.34 4.45 10.63
CA CYS A 80 -8.69 5.01 10.53
C CYS A 80 -8.96 6.18 11.50
N ARG A 81 -8.09 6.39 12.50
CA ARG A 81 -8.22 7.49 13.47
C ARG A 81 -8.28 8.85 12.78
N ALA A 82 -9.20 9.70 13.25
CA ALA A 82 -9.29 11.10 12.84
C ALA A 82 -7.98 11.82 13.17
N GLY A 83 -7.44 12.59 12.21
CA GLY A 83 -6.13 13.25 12.36
C GLY A 83 -4.92 12.30 12.36
N SER A 84 -5.10 11.02 12.00
CA SER A 84 -3.95 10.13 11.79
C SER A 84 -3.01 10.70 10.73
N ASP A 85 -1.71 10.65 11.05
CA ASP A 85 -0.62 11.01 10.17
C ASP A 85 -0.22 9.86 9.24
N THR A 86 -0.76 8.64 9.43
CA THR A 86 -0.47 7.48 8.58
C THR A 86 -0.93 7.74 7.15
N PHE A 87 0.03 7.81 6.23
CA PHE A 87 -0.23 8.08 4.82
C PHE A 87 -0.50 6.81 4.01
N VAL A 88 0.26 5.75 4.25
CA VAL A 88 0.18 4.49 3.48
C VAL A 88 -0.21 3.32 4.38
N PHE A 89 -1.04 2.41 3.88
CA PHE A 89 -1.27 1.11 4.49
C PHE A 89 -0.84 0.00 3.52
N LEU A 90 0.14 -0.79 3.93
CA LEU A 90 0.65 -1.94 3.20
C LEU A 90 -0.17 -3.18 3.54
N LEU A 91 -0.76 -3.83 2.53
CA LEU A 91 -1.63 -4.98 2.69
C LEU A 91 -1.11 -6.14 1.85
N SER A 92 -0.99 -7.32 2.46
CA SER A 92 -0.89 -8.53 1.65
C SER A 92 -2.28 -8.86 1.09
N THR A 93 -2.38 -9.33 -0.15
CA THR A 93 -3.68 -9.64 -0.76
C THR A 93 -4.44 -10.71 0.05
N ARG A 94 -3.72 -11.66 0.66
CA ARG A 94 -4.31 -12.64 1.59
C ARG A 94 -4.86 -12.00 2.87
N ALA A 95 -4.20 -11.01 3.44
CA ALA A 95 -4.69 -10.30 4.62
C ALA A 95 -5.84 -9.35 4.27
N GLY A 96 -5.82 -8.75 3.08
CA GLY A 96 -6.88 -7.89 2.55
C GLY A 96 -8.19 -8.62 2.28
N GLY A 97 -8.14 -9.92 1.96
CA GLY A 97 -9.32 -10.77 1.75
C GLY A 97 -10.13 -11.10 3.02
N LEU A 98 -9.66 -10.72 4.21
CA LEU A 98 -10.27 -11.10 5.49
C LEU A 98 -11.39 -10.15 5.98
N GLY A 99 -11.93 -9.28 5.12
CA GLY A 99 -13.11 -8.47 5.45
C GLY A 99 -12.84 -7.19 6.27
N ILE A 100 -11.67 -6.57 6.06
CA ILE A 100 -11.24 -5.38 6.82
C ILE A 100 -11.89 -4.10 6.27
N ASN A 101 -12.23 -3.15 7.15
CA ASN A 101 -12.85 -1.87 6.80
C ASN A 101 -11.84 -0.71 6.88
N LEU A 102 -11.38 -0.20 5.73
CA LEU A 102 -10.37 0.87 5.64
C LEU A 102 -10.97 2.12 4.96
N THR A 103 -12.07 2.62 5.50
CA THR A 103 -12.80 3.78 4.96
C THR A 103 -12.00 5.08 5.01
N ALA A 104 -10.85 5.12 5.67
CA ALA A 104 -9.99 6.29 5.63
C ALA A 104 -9.22 6.43 4.30
N ALA A 105 -9.08 5.36 3.52
CA ALA A 105 -8.35 5.39 2.26
C ALA A 105 -9.22 5.68 1.05
N ASP A 106 -8.72 6.52 0.15
CA ASP A 106 -9.38 6.91 -1.10
C ASP A 106 -8.56 6.51 -2.34
N THR A 107 -7.36 5.96 -2.16
CA THR A 107 -6.51 5.50 -3.26
C THR A 107 -6.03 4.08 -3.01
N CYS A 108 -6.16 3.21 -4.00
CA CYS A 108 -5.64 1.84 -3.97
C CYS A 108 -4.59 1.64 -5.07
N ILE A 109 -3.46 1.05 -4.73
CA ILE A 109 -2.39 0.68 -5.65
C ILE A 109 -2.16 -0.82 -5.57
N ILE A 110 -2.23 -1.51 -6.69
CA ILE A 110 -1.96 -2.95 -6.80
C ILE A 110 -0.58 -3.12 -7.43
N MET A 111 0.39 -3.60 -6.66
CA MET A 111 1.78 -3.78 -7.10
C MET A 111 1.98 -4.99 -8.00
N ASP A 112 1.30 -6.07 -7.66
CA ASP A 112 1.31 -7.36 -8.34
C ASP A 112 -0.10 -7.92 -8.24
N SER A 113 -0.65 -8.25 -9.40
CA SER A 113 -2.03 -8.70 -9.53
C SER A 113 -2.13 -10.16 -9.10
N ASP A 114 -3.18 -10.51 -8.36
CA ASP A 114 -3.56 -11.91 -8.22
C ASP A 114 -3.99 -12.45 -9.59
N TRP A 115 -3.73 -13.73 -9.86
CA TRP A 115 -4.31 -14.41 -11.03
C TRP A 115 -5.84 -14.46 -10.94
N ASN A 116 -6.40 -14.35 -9.72
CA ASN A 116 -7.84 -14.23 -9.51
C ASN A 116 -8.31 -12.75 -9.49
N PRO A 117 -8.99 -12.26 -10.55
CA PRO A 117 -9.49 -10.88 -10.61
C PRO A 117 -10.53 -10.54 -9.53
N GLN A 118 -11.19 -11.53 -8.91
CA GLN A 118 -12.16 -11.29 -7.84
C GLN A 118 -11.51 -10.78 -6.55
N ASN A 119 -10.27 -11.18 -6.27
CA ASN A 119 -9.55 -10.72 -5.08
C ASN A 119 -9.22 -9.24 -5.17
N ASP A 120 -8.86 -8.76 -6.37
CA ASP A 120 -8.63 -7.34 -6.62
C ASP A 120 -9.93 -6.53 -6.55
N VAL A 121 -11.03 -7.06 -7.09
CA VAL A 121 -12.37 -6.46 -6.95
C VAL A 121 -12.79 -6.36 -5.50
N GLN A 122 -12.53 -7.39 -4.69
CA GLN A 122 -12.80 -7.34 -3.25
C GLN A 122 -11.90 -6.34 -2.52
N ALA A 123 -10.61 -6.25 -2.87
CA ALA A 123 -9.69 -5.27 -2.31
C ALA A 123 -10.13 -3.82 -2.63
N MET A 124 -10.55 -3.55 -3.86
CA MET A 124 -11.13 -2.27 -4.27
C MET A 124 -12.43 -1.95 -3.54
N ALA A 125 -13.31 -2.95 -3.36
CA ALA A 125 -14.57 -2.81 -2.66
C ALA A 125 -14.41 -2.45 -1.16
N ARG A 126 -13.22 -2.61 -0.57
CA ARG A 126 -12.95 -2.18 0.82
C ARG A 126 -12.74 -0.68 0.98
N ALA A 127 -12.22 0.00 -0.05
CA ALA A 127 -12.16 1.46 -0.07
C ALA A 127 -13.49 2.07 -0.54
N HIS A 128 -14.23 1.37 -1.41
CA HIS A 128 -15.49 1.80 -2.00
C HIS A 128 -16.72 1.36 -1.17
N ARG A 129 -16.80 1.77 0.09
CA ARG A 129 -17.95 1.50 0.97
C ARG A 129 -18.88 2.70 1.11
N ILE A 130 -20.17 2.45 1.33
CA ILE A 130 -21.19 3.48 1.62
C ILE A 130 -20.74 4.31 2.84
N GLY A 131 -20.56 5.62 2.64
CA GLY A 131 -20.00 6.56 3.63
C GLY A 131 -18.69 7.24 3.18
N GLN A 132 -18.03 6.75 2.13
CA GLN A 132 -16.86 7.40 1.54
C GLN A 132 -17.29 8.58 0.65
N THR A 133 -16.84 9.78 0.95
CA THR A 133 -17.21 11.01 0.22
C THR A 133 -16.26 11.36 -0.93
N LYS A 134 -15.11 10.68 -1.02
CA LYS A 134 -14.09 10.88 -2.05
C LYS A 134 -14.12 9.77 -3.10
N THR A 135 -13.89 10.13 -4.36
CA THR A 135 -13.77 9.17 -5.47
C THR A 135 -12.58 8.24 -5.24
N VAL A 136 -12.83 6.93 -5.18
CA VAL A 136 -11.78 5.92 -5.00
C VAL A 136 -10.99 5.75 -6.30
N LYS A 137 -9.70 6.07 -6.29
CA LYS A 137 -8.79 5.87 -7.44
C LYS A 137 -8.06 4.54 -7.30
N VAL A 138 -8.06 3.72 -8.36
CA VAL A 138 -7.33 2.44 -8.37
C VAL A 138 -6.27 2.43 -9.46
N PHE A 139 -5.01 2.23 -9.06
CA PHE A 139 -3.86 2.11 -9.95
C PHE A 139 -3.32 0.68 -9.93
N ARG A 140 -3.43 -0.03 -11.06
CA ARG A 140 -2.81 -1.34 -11.25
C ARG A 140 -1.49 -1.18 -11.99
N LEU A 141 -0.37 -1.56 -11.35
CA LEU A 141 0.94 -1.46 -11.98
C LEU A 141 1.27 -2.73 -12.76
N VAL A 142 1.13 -2.66 -14.08
CA VAL A 142 1.44 -3.76 -15.00
C VAL A 142 2.79 -3.50 -15.66
N THR A 143 3.70 -4.47 -15.61
CA THR A 143 4.90 -4.46 -16.44
C THR A 143 4.49 -4.86 -17.86
N ARG A 144 4.70 -4.00 -18.85
CA ARG A 144 4.44 -4.34 -20.26
C ARG A 144 5.54 -5.28 -20.74
N ASN A 145 5.17 -6.39 -21.41
CA ASN A 145 6.05 -7.44 -21.96
C ASN A 145 6.60 -8.48 -20.96
N THR A 146 5.79 -8.88 -19.99
CA THR A 146 5.92 -10.16 -19.26
C THR A 146 4.59 -10.88 -19.35
#